data_AF-A0A8J7ACG8-F1
#
_entry.id   AF-A0A8J7ACG8-F1
#
_cell.length_a   1.000
_cell.length_b   1.000
_cell.length_c   1.000
_cell.angle_alpha   90.00
_cell.angle_beta   90.00
_cell.angle_gamma   90.00
#
_symmetry.space_group_name_H-M   'P 1'
#
loop_
_entity.id
_entity.type
_entity.pdbx_description
1 polymer ?
#
loop_
_entity_poly.entity_id
_entity_poly.type
_entity_poly.pdbx_seq_one_letter_code
_entity_poly.pdbx_strand_id
1 'polypeptide(L)' 'MGEIFVSRVAQLRKQKDLTQRQLADLVGVDPSTIRNWERDRGGTETFVKLAKLCEVLGCQPTELFEIQKIGEDD' A
#
# COMPACT_ATOMS: atom_id res chain seq x y z
N MET A 1 -2.31 -25.58 -7.64
CA MET A 1 -3.18 -24.69 -8.43
C MET A 1 -2.86 -23.28 -7.96
N GLY A 2 -2.38 -22.41 -8.85
CA GLY A 2 -1.93 -21.07 -8.44
C GLY A 2 -3.12 -20.14 -8.21
N GLU A 3 -3.02 -19.27 -7.21
CA GLU A 3 -3.97 -18.17 -7.01
C GLU A 3 -3.52 -16.96 -7.83
N ILE A 4 -4.47 -16.29 -8.50
CA ILE A 4 -4.24 -15.03 -9.19
C ILE A 4 -4.87 -13.92 -8.35
N PHE A 5 -4.03 -13.03 -7.83
CA PHE A 5 -4.49 -11.85 -7.11
C PHE A 5 -4.63 -10.66 -8.06
N VAL A 6 -5.72 -9.92 -7.94
CA VAL A 6 -6.05 -8.75 -8.76
C VAL A 6 -6.22 -7.54 -7.87
N SER A 7 -5.72 -6.39 -8.31
CA SER A 7 -5.75 -5.14 -7.58
C SER A 7 -7.16 -4.59 -7.48
N ARG A 8 -7.54 -4.20 -6.26
CA ARG A 8 -8.80 -3.49 -5.97
C ARG A 8 -8.60 -2.00 -5.74
N VAL A 9 -7.38 -1.48 -5.89
CA VAL A 9 -7.04 -0.09 -5.58
C VAL A 9 -7.90 0.89 -6.39
N ALA A 10 -8.08 0.63 -7.69
CA ALA A 10 -8.88 1.49 -8.56
C ALA A 10 -10.36 1.56 -8.13
N GLN A 11 -10.92 0.42 -7.74
CA GLN A 11 -12.30 0.33 -7.26
C GLN A 11 -12.47 1.12 -5.95
N LEU A 12 -11.60 0.87 -4.97
CA LEU A 12 -11.66 1.51 -3.65
C LEU A 12 -11.44 3.02 -3.74
N ARG A 13 -10.50 3.47 -4.57
CA ARG A 13 -10.26 4.89 -4.81
C ARG A 13 -11.50 5.59 -5.38
N LYS A 14 -12.14 4.99 -6.39
CA LYS A 14 -13.36 5.54 -7.01
C LYS A 14 -14.53 5.60 -6.05
N GLN A 15 -14.66 4.63 -5.14
CA GLN A 15 -15.68 4.65 -4.07
C GLN A 15 -15.51 5.79 -3.07
N LYS A 16 -14.33 6.43 -3.05
CA LYS A 16 -14.00 7.60 -2.24
C LYS A 16 -13.99 8.90 -3.05
N ASP A 17 -14.42 8.87 -4.32
CA ASP A 17 -14.41 10.01 -5.24
C ASP A 17 -13.04 10.66 -5.43
N LEU A 18 -11.97 9.87 -5.32
CA LEU A 18 -10.59 10.33 -5.48
C LEU A 18 -10.07 10.11 -6.90
N THR A 19 -9.31 11.06 -7.43
CA THR A 19 -8.43 10.88 -8.60
C THR A 19 -7.17 10.11 -8.22
N GLN A 20 -6.47 9.52 -9.20
CA GLN A 20 -5.19 8.83 -8.93
C GLN A 20 -4.16 9.76 -8.26
N ARG A 21 -4.11 11.03 -8.69
CA ARG A 21 -3.22 12.04 -8.11
C ARG A 21 -3.57 12.34 -6.65
N GLN A 22 -4.84 12.57 -6.33
CA GLN A 22 -5.25 12.81 -4.94
C GLN A 22 -4.92 11.63 -4.02
N LEU A 23 -5.11 10.38 -4.48
CA LEU A 23 -4.70 9.21 -3.69
C LEU A 23 -3.18 9.17 -3.50
N ALA A 24 -2.42 9.49 -4.54
CA ALA A 24 -0.96 9.53 -4.49
C ALA A 24 -0.47 10.57 -3.47
N ASP A 25 -1.06 11.77 -3.50
CA ASP A 25 -0.75 12.86 -2.56
C ASP A 25 -1.07 12.45 -1.11
N LEU A 26 -2.21 11.79 -0.86
CA LEU A 26 -2.60 11.32 0.47
C LEU A 26 -1.69 10.21 1.03
N VAL A 27 -1.18 9.34 0.14
CA VAL A 27 -0.30 8.23 0.52
C VAL A 27 1.17 8.66 0.58
N GLY A 28 1.53 9.78 -0.05
CA GLY A 28 2.91 10.27 -0.13
C GLY A 28 3.75 9.53 -1.19
N VAL A 29 3.15 9.16 -2.32
CA VAL A 29 3.82 8.49 -3.44
C VAL A 29 3.60 9.22 -4.76
N ASP A 30 4.40 8.92 -5.78
CA ASP A 30 4.17 9.43 -7.13
C ASP A 30 2.86 8.86 -7.74
N PRO A 31 2.08 9.63 -8.52
CA PRO A 31 0.87 9.12 -9.19
C PRO A 31 1.10 7.89 -10.08
N SER A 32 2.31 7.71 -10.64
CA SER A 32 2.67 6.51 -11.40
C SER A 32 2.71 5.25 -10.51
N THR A 33 3.00 5.38 -9.22
CA THR A 33 2.93 4.28 -8.24
C THR A 33 1.50 3.79 -8.07
N ILE A 34 0.55 4.71 -7.84
CA ILE A 34 -0.89 4.36 -7.80
C ILE A 34 -1.31 3.72 -9.12
N ARG A 35 -0.91 4.31 -10.25
CA ARG A 35 -1.19 3.79 -11.59
C ARG A 35 -0.69 2.34 -11.78
N ASN A 36 0.48 2.01 -11.23
CA ASN A 36 1.08 0.68 -11.29
C ASN A 36 0.38 -0.31 -10.37
N TRP A 37 0.02 0.11 -9.15
CA TRP A 37 -0.80 -0.68 -8.23
C TRP A 37 -2.16 -1.00 -8.84
N GLU A 38 -2.78 -0.08 -9.57
CA GLU A 38 -4.08 -0.31 -10.24
C GLU A 38 -4.01 -1.21 -11.48
N ARG A 39 -2.82 -1.40 -12.07
CA ARG A 39 -2.62 -2.22 -13.28
C ARG A 39 -1.96 -3.57 -12.99
N ASP A 40 -1.93 -4.00 -11.73
CA ASP A 40 -1.35 -5.26 -11.31
C ASP A 40 0.13 -5.44 -11.69
N ARG A 41 0.88 -4.34 -11.80
CA ARG A 41 2.32 -4.36 -12.10
C ARG A 41 3.16 -4.55 -10.83
N GLY A 42 2.90 -5.64 -10.10
CA GLY A 42 3.67 -6.07 -8.93
C GLY A 42 3.19 -5.58 -7.56
N GLY A 43 2.34 -4.53 -7.50
CA GLY A 43 1.83 -4.03 -6.20
C GLY A 43 1.00 -5.06 -5.43
N THR A 44 0.22 -5.86 -6.14
CA THR A 44 -0.70 -6.84 -5.55
C THR A 44 0.05 -7.95 -4.80
N GLU A 45 1.21 -8.39 -5.28
CA GLU A 45 2.04 -9.38 -4.59
C GLU A 45 2.56 -8.83 -3.24
N THR A 46 3.00 -7.57 -3.20
CA THR A 46 3.44 -6.92 -1.97
C THR A 46 2.29 -6.82 -0.96
N PHE A 47 1.08 -6.44 -1.40
CA PHE A 47 -0.08 -6.37 -0.50
C PHE A 47 -0.45 -7.73 0.09
N VAL A 48 -0.37 -8.80 -0.70
CA VAL A 48 -0.64 -10.18 -0.24
C VAL A 48 0.40 -10.62 0.79
N LYS A 49 1.69 -10.37 0.53
CA LYS A 49 2.76 -10.71 1.49
C LYS A 49 2.61 -9.92 2.79
N LEU A 50 2.28 -8.63 2.70
CA LEU A 50 2.05 -7.79 3.87
C LEU A 50 0.85 -8.26 4.71
N ALA A 51 -0.26 -8.61 4.05
CA ALA A 51 -1.44 -9.14 4.72
C ALA A 51 -1.13 -10.47 5.44
N LYS A 52 -0.42 -11.39 4.78
CA LYS A 52 0.02 -12.66 5.39
C LYS A 52 0.98 -12.45 6.56
N LEU A 53 1.89 -11.49 6.44
CA LEU A 53 2.80 -11.12 7.54
C LEU A 53 2.01 -10.66 8.78
N CYS A 54 1.03 -9.77 8.57
CA CYS A 54 0.14 -9.29 9.64
C CYS A 54 -0.68 -10.42 10.28
N GLU A 55 -1.20 -11.34 9.46
CA GLU A 55 -1.96 -12.50 9.93
C GLU A 55 -1.11 -13.43 10.81
N VAL A 56 0.12 -13.73 10.40
CA VAL A 56 1.05 -14.59 11.14
C VAL A 56 1.50 -13.94 12.46
N LEU A 57 1.70 -12.62 12.45
CA LEU A 57 2.15 -11.88 13.63
C LEU A 57 1.00 -11.44 14.55
N GLY A 58 -0.25 -11.54 14.11
CA GLY A 58 -1.41 -11.10 14.87
C GLY A 58 -1.47 -9.58 15.08
N CYS A 59 -0.97 -8.79 14.13
CA CYS A 59 -0.87 -7.33 14.23
C CYS A 59 -1.46 -6.63 13.00
N GLN A 60 -1.60 -5.30 13.08
CA GLN A 60 -1.95 -4.44 11.95
C GLN A 60 -0.68 -3.93 11.24
N PRO A 61 -0.76 -3.54 9.94
CA PRO A 61 0.40 -3.02 9.21
C PRO A 61 1.08 -1.81 9.87
N THR A 62 0.34 -1.00 10.64
CA THR A 62 0.86 0.15 11.38
C THR A 62 1.80 -0.22 12.51
N GLU A 63 1.76 -1.47 12.98
CA GLU A 63 2.61 -1.99 14.06
C GLU A 63 3.92 -2.58 13.52
N LEU A 64 4.12 -2.61 12.19
CA LEU A 64 5.33 -3.15 11.55
C LEU A 64 6.49 -2.15 11.48
N PHE A 65 6.29 -0.90 11.90
CA PHE A 65 7.32 0.14 11.84
C PHE A 65 7.21 1.09 13.04
N GLU A 66 8.34 1.70 13.40
CA GLU A 66 8.43 2.71 14.45
C GLU A 66 9.17 3.94 13.90
N ILE A 67 8.76 5.12 14.34
CA ILE A 67 9.43 6.37 13.97
C ILE A 67 10.56 6.61 14.97
N GLN A 68 11.80 6.45 14.53
CA GLN A 68 12.96 6.93 15.29
C GLN A 68 13.24 8.38 14.89
N LYS A 69 13.09 9.31 15.85
CA LYS A 69 13.63 10.66 15.67
C LYS A 69 15.14 10.56 15.84
N ILE A 70 15.88 10.74 14.75
CA ILE A 70 17.32 10.98 14.84
C ILE A 70 17.45 12.36 15.50
N GLY A 71 18.04 12.39 16.71
CA GLY A 71 18.33 13.63 17.41
C GLY A 71 19.29 14.48 16.58
N GLU A 72 18.95 15.76 16.41
CA GLU A 72 19.93 16.80 16.12
C GLU A 72 20.72 17.04 17.41
N ASP A 73 21.75 16.23 17.65
CA ASP A 73 22.77 16.48 18.66
C ASP A 73 24.15 16.13 18.06
N ASP A 74 24.62 17.02 17.17
CA ASP A 74 25.89 17.77 17.24
C ASP A 74 26.06 18.72 16.04
#